data_AF-T0Y7Z3-F1
#
_entry.id   AF-T0Y7Z3-F1
#
_cell.length_a   1.000
_cell.length_b   1.000
_cell.length_c   1.000
_cell.angle_alpha   90.00
_cell.angle_beta   90.00
_cell.angle_gamma   90.00
#
_symmetry.space_group_name_H-M   'P 1'
#
loop_
_entity.id
_entity.type
_entity.pdbx_description
1 polymer ?
#
loop_
_entity_poly.entity_id
_entity_poly.type
_entity_poly.pdbx_seq_one_letter_code
_entity_poly.pdbx_strand_id
1 'polypeptide(L)'
;MNPKGYVPALEMEDGAILTEGPAIVQYLGDRKPDSGLVPPAGTSARYRLQEWLNFVSTEFHKQYSPLFNPSVPPEIKKIFAGNLERRYSWVAKTLEKQPFLMGAHFTAVDAYLFTVTNWARTVQFDLSMWPVIVDYQKRIANRPAVQKAFAAEGVKA
;
A
#
# COMPACT_ATOMS: atom_id res chain seq x y z
N MET A 1 -4.84 6.68 -23.02
CA MET A 1 -5.41 5.97 -21.85
C MET A 1 -4.95 6.66 -20.57
N ASN A 2 -5.85 6.81 -19.60
CA ASN A 2 -5.80 7.70 -18.42
C ASN A 2 -5.42 9.18 -18.70
N PRO A 3 -6.41 10.10 -18.82
CA PRO A 3 -6.15 11.54 -18.99
C PRO A 3 -5.32 12.19 -17.88
N LYS A 4 -5.25 11.56 -16.69
CA LYS A 4 -4.46 12.05 -15.56
C LYS A 4 -2.96 11.81 -15.71
N GLY A 5 -2.53 10.96 -16.66
CA GLY A 5 -1.11 10.68 -16.91
C GLY A 5 -0.40 9.87 -15.83
N TYR A 6 -1.13 9.29 -14.88
CA TYR A 6 -0.59 8.48 -13.78
C TYR A 6 -0.90 6.99 -13.93
N VAL A 7 -0.07 6.16 -13.31
CA VAL A 7 -0.39 4.75 -13.00
C VAL A 7 -0.90 4.64 -11.55
N PRO A 8 -1.70 3.61 -11.21
CA PRO A 8 -2.24 2.56 -12.09
C PRO A 8 -3.52 2.97 -12.86
N ALA A 9 -3.77 2.27 -13.97
CA ALA A 9 -5.03 2.27 -14.70
C ALA A 9 -5.36 0.83 -15.12
N LEU A 10 -6.63 0.45 -15.05
CA LEU A 10 -7.13 -0.88 -15.39
C LEU A 10 -8.28 -0.75 -16.39
N GLU A 11 -8.21 -1.46 -17.51
CA GLU A 11 -9.35 -1.63 -18.41
C GLU A 11 -10.27 -2.72 -17.83
N MET A 12 -11.54 -2.38 -17.64
CA MET A 12 -12.58 -3.29 -17.18
C MET A 12 -13.15 -4.10 -18.37
N GLU A 13 -13.93 -5.15 -18.07
CA GLU A 13 -14.48 -6.03 -19.12
C GLU A 13 -15.39 -5.33 -20.13
N ASP A 14 -16.03 -4.23 -19.74
CA ASP A 14 -16.87 -3.40 -20.60
C ASP A 14 -16.06 -2.38 -21.43
N GLY A 15 -14.72 -2.44 -21.37
CA GLY A 15 -13.80 -1.52 -22.04
C GLY A 15 -13.63 -0.18 -21.32
N ALA A 16 -14.32 0.06 -20.20
CA ALA A 16 -14.16 1.29 -19.45
C ALA A 16 -12.83 1.28 -18.67
N ILE A 17 -12.20 2.45 -18.53
CA ILE A 17 -10.93 2.60 -17.82
C ILE A 17 -11.18 3.01 -16.38
N LEU A 18 -10.87 2.12 -15.44
CA LEU A 18 -10.82 2.40 -14.02
C LEU A 18 -9.44 2.92 -13.62
N THR A 19 -9.41 3.93 -12.77
CA THR A 19 -8.18 4.55 -12.27
C THR A 19 -8.28 4.66 -10.74
N GLU A 20 -7.19 5.04 -10.08
CA GLU A 20 -7.03 5.07 -8.62
C GLU A 20 -6.83 3.68 -8.01
N GLY A 21 -5.67 3.50 -7.35
CA GLY A 21 -5.30 2.24 -6.71
C GLY A 21 -6.38 1.66 -5.77
N PRO A 22 -6.93 2.44 -4.82
CA PRO A 22 -8.00 1.98 -3.94
C PRO A 22 -9.26 1.48 -4.66
N ALA A 23 -9.63 2.10 -5.79
CA ALA A 23 -10.78 1.67 -6.57
C ALA A 23 -10.47 0.37 -7.32
N ILE A 24 -9.29 0.29 -7.95
CA ILE A 24 -8.84 -0.87 -8.70
C ILE A 24 -8.74 -2.13 -7.82
N VAL A 25 -8.12 -2.04 -6.65
CA VAL A 25 -7.94 -3.22 -5.77
C VAL A 25 -9.27 -3.71 -5.20
N GLN A 26 -10.22 -2.80 -4.98
CA GLN A 26 -11.58 -3.15 -4.58
C GLN A 26 -12.32 -3.87 -5.72
N TYR A 27 -12.28 -3.32 -6.93
CA TYR A 27 -12.87 -3.94 -8.12
C TYR A 27 -12.35 -5.37 -8.34
N LEU A 28 -11.03 -5.57 -8.26
CA LEU A 28 -10.42 -6.89 -8.44
C LEU A 28 -10.84 -7.87 -7.32
N GLY A 29 -10.92 -7.41 -6.08
CA GLY A 29 -11.37 -8.23 -4.95
C GLY A 29 -12.85 -8.62 -5.05
N ASP A 30 -13.71 -7.68 -5.46
CA ASP A 30 -15.15 -7.93 -5.63
C ASP A 30 -15.44 -8.95 -6.74
N ARG A 31 -14.53 -9.10 -7.73
CA ARG A 31 -14.60 -10.14 -8.78
C ARG A 31 -14.19 -11.54 -8.31
N LYS A 32 -13.57 -11.65 -7.14
CA LYS A 32 -13.14 -12.92 -6.51
C LYS A 32 -13.43 -12.88 -5.01
N PRO A 33 -14.71 -12.85 -4.60
CA PRO A 33 -15.09 -12.70 -3.18
C PRO A 33 -14.51 -13.81 -2.29
N ASP A 34 -14.40 -15.03 -2.81
CA ASP A 34 -13.82 -16.18 -2.10
C ASP A 34 -12.33 -16.00 -1.75
N SER A 35 -11.64 -15.01 -2.33
CA SER A 35 -10.27 -14.68 -1.98
C SER A 35 -10.11 -14.09 -0.58
N GLY A 36 -11.18 -13.49 -0.02
CA GLY A 36 -11.15 -12.77 1.24
C GLY A 36 -10.31 -11.48 1.24
N LEU A 37 -9.81 -11.03 0.09
CA LEU A 37 -8.95 -9.83 -0.01
C LEU A 37 -9.70 -8.53 0.26
N VAL A 38 -11.00 -8.53 0.01
CA VAL A 38 -11.89 -7.37 0.10
C VAL A 38 -13.19 -7.86 0.76
N PRO A 39 -13.60 -7.29 1.91
CA PRO A 39 -14.85 -7.67 2.57
C PRO A 39 -16.08 -7.33 1.71
N PRO A 40 -17.20 -8.07 1.89
CA PRO A 40 -18.41 -7.85 1.12
C PRO A 40 -18.95 -6.42 1.27
N ALA A 41 -19.49 -5.88 0.18
CA ALA A 41 -20.11 -4.56 0.16
C ALA A 41 -21.22 -4.44 1.22
N GLY A 42 -21.36 -3.26 1.82
CA GLY A 42 -22.35 -2.98 2.87
C GLY A 42 -21.98 -3.46 4.27
N THR A 43 -20.87 -4.19 4.44
CA THR A 43 -20.42 -4.64 5.77
C THR A 43 -19.56 -3.59 6.49
N SER A 44 -19.56 -3.60 7.82
CA SER A 44 -18.65 -2.76 8.63
C SER A 44 -17.18 -3.01 8.27
N ALA A 45 -16.81 -4.25 7.98
CA ALA A 45 -15.46 -4.61 7.55
C ALA A 45 -15.07 -3.94 6.22
N ARG A 46 -16.01 -3.76 5.27
CA ARG A 46 -15.74 -3.05 4.01
C ARG A 46 -15.42 -1.58 4.26
N TYR A 47 -16.12 -0.92 5.16
CA TYR A 47 -15.80 0.47 5.50
C TYR A 47 -14.45 0.59 6.21
N ARG A 48 -14.07 -0.38 7.05
CA ARG A 48 -12.72 -0.44 7.63
C ARG A 48 -11.63 -0.66 6.58
N LEU A 49 -11.88 -1.48 5.56
CA LEU A 49 -10.97 -1.62 4.42
C LEU A 49 -10.80 -0.28 3.69
N GLN A 50 -11.90 0.41 3.40
CA GLN A 50 -11.89 1.70 2.70
C GLN A 50 -11.19 2.79 3.51
N GLU A 51 -11.42 2.83 4.82
CA GLU A 51 -10.71 3.69 5.77
C GLU A 51 -9.19 3.49 5.67
N TRP A 52 -8.74 2.24 5.72
CA TRP A 52 -7.34 1.90 5.57
C TRP A 52 -6.77 2.22 4.18
N LEU A 53 -7.48 1.90 3.09
CA LEU A 53 -7.04 2.23 1.74
C LEU A 53 -6.87 3.74 1.53
N ASN A 54 -7.80 4.53 2.09
CA ASN A 54 -7.71 5.98 2.06
C ASN A 54 -6.53 6.48 2.89
N PHE A 55 -6.36 5.97 4.11
CA PHE A 55 -5.23 6.29 4.96
C PHE A 55 -3.88 5.97 4.30
N VAL A 56 -3.71 4.80 3.68
CA VAL A 56 -2.48 4.46 2.95
C VAL A 56 -2.26 5.41 1.77
N SER A 57 -3.32 5.81 1.07
CA SER A 57 -3.22 6.76 -0.05
C SER A 57 -2.76 8.15 0.40
N THR A 58 -3.33 8.70 1.46
CA THR A 58 -3.09 10.10 1.85
C THR A 58 -1.96 10.26 2.86
N GLU A 59 -1.78 9.30 3.76
CA GLU A 59 -0.84 9.39 4.87
C GLU A 59 0.46 8.62 4.64
N PHE A 60 0.51 7.71 3.66
CA PHE A 60 1.75 7.05 3.27
C PHE A 60 2.17 7.44 1.85
N HIS A 61 1.37 7.09 0.84
CA HIS A 61 1.75 7.28 -0.57
C HIS A 61 2.03 8.77 -0.86
N LYS A 62 1.12 9.67 -0.48
CA LYS A 62 1.36 11.11 -0.67
C LYS A 62 2.53 11.65 0.15
N GLN A 63 2.87 11.06 1.30
CA GLN A 63 4.03 11.48 2.07
C GLN A 63 5.36 11.05 1.42
N TYR A 64 5.38 9.94 0.70
CA TYR A 64 6.53 9.55 -0.11
C TYR A 64 6.72 10.40 -1.37
N SER A 65 5.65 10.94 -1.95
CA SER A 65 5.69 11.59 -3.28
C SER A 65 6.77 12.69 -3.40
N PRO A 66 6.93 13.63 -2.44
CA PRO A 66 7.97 14.66 -2.52
C PRO A 66 9.39 14.11 -2.35
N LEU A 67 9.55 12.96 -1.69
CA LEU A 67 10.87 12.37 -1.42
C LEU A 67 11.54 11.87 -2.71
N PHE A 68 10.74 11.40 -3.67
CA PHE A 68 11.20 10.98 -5.00
C PHE A 68 11.60 12.13 -5.92
N ASN A 69 11.09 13.35 -5.69
CA ASN A 69 11.36 14.47 -6.57
C ASN A 69 12.70 15.12 -6.19
N PRO A 70 13.73 15.10 -7.06
CA PRO A 70 15.03 15.71 -6.76
C PRO A 70 14.96 17.23 -6.67
N SER A 71 13.92 17.86 -7.24
CA SER A 71 13.73 19.32 -7.23
C SER A 71 13.14 19.84 -5.91
N VAL A 72 12.67 18.94 -5.03
CA VAL A 72 12.13 19.34 -3.71
C VAL A 72 13.29 19.61 -2.74
N PRO A 73 13.32 20.78 -2.08
CA PRO A 73 14.41 21.11 -1.16
C PRO A 73 14.53 20.15 0.04
N PRO A 74 15.75 19.88 0.54
CA PRO A 74 15.98 18.94 1.65
C PRO A 74 15.18 19.25 2.92
N GLU A 75 15.03 20.52 3.29
CA GLU A 75 14.26 20.98 4.43
C GLU A 75 12.77 20.64 4.31
N ILE A 76 12.22 20.70 3.10
CA ILE A 76 10.85 20.27 2.83
C ILE A 76 10.76 18.75 2.91
N LYS A 77 11.72 18.01 2.34
CA LYS A 77 11.77 16.54 2.45
C LYS A 77 11.79 16.07 3.90
N LYS A 78 12.48 16.78 4.80
CA LYS A 78 12.49 16.48 6.24
C LYS A 78 11.10 16.54 6.88
N ILE A 79 10.23 17.46 6.46
CA ILE A 79 8.84 17.55 6.96
C ILE A 79 8.07 16.26 6.60
N PHE A 80 8.17 15.82 5.34
CA PHE A 80 7.50 14.61 4.86
C PHE A 80 8.08 13.33 5.50
N ALA A 81 9.40 13.26 5.68
CA ALA A 81 10.03 12.17 6.42
C ALA A 81 9.54 12.10 7.88
N GLY A 82 9.48 13.24 8.58
CA GLY A 82 8.94 13.29 9.94
C GLY A 82 7.45 12.93 10.02
N ASN A 83 6.67 13.22 8.97
CA ASN A 83 5.29 12.73 8.87
C ASN A 83 5.27 11.20 8.77
N LEU A 84 6.08 10.61 7.87
CA LEU A 84 6.22 9.17 7.73
C LEU A 84 6.62 8.51 9.05
N GLU A 85 7.57 9.06 9.80
CA GLU A 85 7.96 8.53 11.11
C GLU A 85 6.77 8.41 12.08
N ARG A 86 5.93 9.46 12.14
CA ARG A 86 4.73 9.43 12.99
C ARG A 86 3.71 8.40 12.51
N ARG A 87 3.56 8.22 11.19
CA ARG A 87 2.63 7.24 10.62
C ARG A 87 3.13 5.81 10.80
N TYR A 88 4.41 5.54 10.58
CA TYR A 88 5.02 4.25 10.89
C TYR A 88 4.91 3.90 12.36
N SER A 89 5.16 4.85 13.26
CA SER A 89 4.99 4.62 14.71
C SER A 89 3.56 4.28 15.09
N TRP A 90 2.56 4.85 14.41
CA TRP A 90 1.16 4.52 14.64
C TRP A 90 0.78 3.16 14.05
N VAL A 91 1.21 2.85 12.83
CA VAL A 91 0.96 1.55 12.19
C VAL A 91 1.67 0.40 12.92
N ALA A 92 2.89 0.64 13.44
CA ALA A 92 3.63 -0.34 14.22
C ALA A 92 2.83 -0.84 15.42
N LYS A 93 2.14 0.06 16.16
CA LYS A 93 1.26 -0.31 17.28
C LYS A 93 0.11 -1.24 16.88
N THR A 94 -0.35 -1.14 15.64
CA THR A 94 -1.35 -2.07 15.09
C THR A 94 -0.68 -3.41 14.80
N LEU A 95 0.43 -3.42 14.06
CA LEU A 95 1.10 -4.65 13.63
C LEU A 95 1.81 -5.42 14.77
N GLU A 96 2.07 -4.78 15.90
CA GLU A 96 2.51 -5.44 17.14
C GLU A 96 1.44 -6.37 17.71
N LYS A 97 0.17 -6.10 17.43
CA LYS A 97 -0.98 -6.85 17.97
C LYS A 97 -1.52 -7.90 17.00
N GLN A 98 -1.22 -7.76 15.71
CA GLN A 98 -1.81 -8.57 14.65
C GLN A 98 -0.91 -8.63 13.41
N PRO A 99 -0.98 -9.72 12.63
CA PRO A 99 -0.05 -9.94 11.52
C PRO A 99 -0.30 -9.05 10.29
N PHE A 100 -1.51 -8.50 10.13
CA PHE A 100 -1.93 -7.67 8.99
C PHE A 100 -2.77 -6.49 9.47
N LEU A 101 -3.02 -5.50 8.61
CA LEU A 101 -3.69 -4.25 9.02
C LEU A 101 -5.16 -4.43 9.43
N MET A 102 -5.82 -5.46 8.89
CA MET A 102 -7.22 -5.78 9.19
C MET A 102 -7.39 -7.02 10.07
N GLY A 103 -6.32 -7.45 10.77
CA GLY A 103 -6.35 -8.54 11.73
C GLY A 103 -5.53 -9.73 11.27
N ALA A 104 -6.12 -10.93 11.34
CA ALA A 104 -5.41 -12.19 11.11
C ALA A 104 -5.17 -12.51 9.61
N HIS A 105 -5.95 -11.91 8.70
CA HIS A 105 -5.94 -12.26 7.28
C HIS A 105 -5.39 -11.13 6.42
N PHE A 106 -4.67 -11.50 5.36
CA PHE A 106 -4.13 -10.58 4.37
C PHE A 106 -5.27 -10.03 3.50
N THR A 107 -5.27 -8.71 3.29
CA THR A 107 -6.26 -7.99 2.47
C THR A 107 -5.61 -7.14 1.38
N ALA A 108 -6.43 -6.55 0.52
CA ALA A 108 -5.97 -5.59 -0.49
C ALA A 108 -5.23 -4.37 0.11
N VAL A 109 -5.54 -3.99 1.36
CA VAL A 109 -4.81 -2.92 2.05
C VAL A 109 -3.35 -3.32 2.26
N ASP A 110 -3.11 -4.58 2.61
CA ASP A 110 -1.75 -5.06 2.89
C ASP A 110 -0.87 -5.08 1.64
N ALA A 111 -1.45 -5.45 0.49
CA ALA A 111 -0.77 -5.32 -0.81
C ALA A 111 -0.34 -3.88 -1.09
N TYR A 112 -1.21 -2.91 -0.77
CA TYR A 112 -0.94 -1.51 -1.01
C TYR A 112 0.09 -0.94 -0.04
N LEU A 113 -0.05 -1.17 1.27
CA LEU A 113 0.94 -0.72 2.23
C LEU A 113 2.30 -1.37 1.96
N PHE A 114 2.35 -2.67 1.66
CA PHE A 114 3.61 -3.34 1.29
C PHE A 114 4.32 -2.63 0.12
N THR A 115 3.59 -2.33 -0.95
CA THR A 115 4.13 -1.59 -2.10
C THR A 115 4.71 -0.24 -1.69
N VAL A 116 3.95 0.55 -0.92
CA VAL A 116 4.36 1.90 -0.52
C VAL A 116 5.52 1.88 0.48
N THR A 117 5.53 0.93 1.42
CA THR A 117 6.62 0.82 2.40
C THR A 117 7.93 0.35 1.79
N ASN A 118 7.90 -0.42 0.69
CA ASN A 118 9.12 -0.81 -0.03
C ASN A 118 9.85 0.39 -0.65
N TRP A 119 9.16 1.51 -0.87
CA TRP A 119 9.78 2.74 -1.35
C TRP A 119 10.77 3.34 -0.37
N ALA A 120 10.69 3.00 0.92
CA ALA A 120 11.64 3.44 1.94
C ALA A 120 13.10 3.18 1.50
N ARG A 121 13.37 2.03 0.87
CA ARG A 121 14.70 1.70 0.33
C ARG A 121 15.14 2.69 -0.74
N THR A 122 14.26 3.03 -1.68
CA THR A 122 14.55 3.95 -2.79
C THR A 122 14.85 5.36 -2.30
N VAL A 123 14.15 5.83 -1.27
CA VAL A 123 14.35 7.17 -0.69
C VAL A 123 15.32 7.17 0.51
N GLN A 124 15.98 6.04 0.78
CA GLN A 124 16.93 5.86 1.90
C GLN A 124 16.32 6.21 3.27
N PHE A 125 15.03 5.96 3.45
CA PHE A 125 14.33 6.12 4.73
C PHE A 125 14.52 4.85 5.57
N ASP A 126 15.09 4.99 6.76
CA ASP A 126 15.40 3.86 7.62
C ASP A 126 14.15 3.37 8.36
N LEU A 127 13.80 2.10 8.16
CA LEU A 127 12.71 1.42 8.85
C LEU A 127 13.18 0.58 10.06
N SER A 128 14.49 0.53 10.34
CA SER A 128 15.06 -0.27 11.42
C SER A 128 14.49 0.07 12.80
N MET A 129 14.01 1.31 12.98
CA MET A 129 13.33 1.77 14.19
C MET A 129 12.00 1.03 14.47
N TRP A 130 11.38 0.40 13.46
CA TRP A 130 10.17 -0.39 13.62
C TRP A 130 10.37 -1.82 13.09
N PRO A 131 11.01 -2.72 13.87
CA PRO A 131 11.24 -4.10 13.46
C PRO A 131 9.97 -4.84 13.02
N VAL A 132 8.83 -4.54 13.65
CA VAL A 132 7.52 -5.12 13.29
C VAL A 132 7.09 -4.77 11.86
N ILE A 133 7.46 -3.59 11.35
CA ILE A 133 7.19 -3.18 9.97
C ILE A 133 8.09 -3.96 9.01
N VAL A 134 9.36 -4.14 9.37
CA VAL A 134 10.32 -4.92 8.59
C VAL A 134 9.87 -6.39 8.51
N ASP A 135 9.37 -6.96 9.61
CA ASP A 135 8.85 -8.33 9.63
C ASP A 135 7.53 -8.47 8.87
N TYR A 136 6.67 -7.45 8.92
CA TYR A 136 5.49 -7.35 8.08
C TYR A 136 5.85 -7.33 6.58
N GLN A 137 6.85 -6.55 6.17
CA GLN A 137 7.36 -6.55 4.80
C GLN A 137 7.85 -7.94 4.38
N LYS A 138 8.69 -8.58 5.21
CA LYS A 138 9.19 -9.94 4.92
C LYS A 138 8.06 -10.96 4.78
N ARG A 139 7.07 -10.90 5.67
CA ARG A 139 5.90 -11.80 5.64
C ARG A 139 5.14 -11.68 4.31
N ILE A 140 4.92 -10.45 3.83
CA ILE A 140 4.21 -10.22 2.58
C ILE A 140 5.08 -10.55 1.37
N ALA A 141 6.37 -10.18 1.39
CA ALA A 141 7.33 -10.53 0.36
C ALA A 141 7.36 -12.04 0.10
N ASN A 142 7.29 -12.87 1.14
CA ASN A 142 7.29 -14.34 1.01
C ASN A 142 6.01 -14.95 0.41
N ARG A 143 4.98 -14.16 0.07
CA ARG A 143 3.76 -14.68 -0.57
C ARG A 143 4.04 -15.05 -2.03
N PRO A 144 3.63 -16.24 -2.53
CA PRO A 144 3.90 -16.64 -3.92
C PRO A 144 3.41 -15.66 -4.98
N ALA A 145 2.24 -15.05 -4.77
CA ALA A 145 1.69 -14.05 -5.69
C ALA A 145 2.54 -12.76 -5.73
N VAL A 146 3.13 -12.37 -4.59
CA VAL A 146 4.02 -11.20 -4.49
C VAL A 146 5.33 -11.48 -5.20
N GLN A 147 5.95 -12.63 -4.94
CA GLN A 147 7.16 -13.07 -5.66
C GLN A 147 6.95 -13.11 -7.18
N LYS A 148 5.79 -13.63 -7.63
CA LYS A 148 5.44 -13.66 -9.05
C LYS A 148 5.29 -12.25 -9.64
N ALA A 149 4.68 -11.32 -8.91
CA ALA A 149 4.54 -9.93 -9.35
C ALA A 149 5.90 -9.24 -9.50
N PHE A 150 6.77 -9.38 -8.49
CA PHE A 150 8.13 -8.82 -8.53
C PHE A 150 8.96 -9.40 -9.68
N ALA A 151 8.89 -10.71 -9.90
CA ALA A 151 9.55 -11.35 -11.03
C ALA A 151 9.05 -10.82 -12.39
N ALA A 152 7.75 -10.57 -12.52
CA ALA A 152 7.16 -9.99 -13.74
C ALA A 152 7.57 -8.52 -13.96
N GLU A 153 7.81 -7.78 -12.89
CA GLU A 153 8.31 -6.39 -12.93
C GLU A 153 9.84 -6.31 -13.09
N GLY A 154 10.55 -7.44 -13.06
CA GLY A 154 12.02 -7.47 -13.18
C GLY A 154 12.76 -7.02 -11.91
N VAL A 155 12.09 -7.04 -10.75
CA VAL A 155 12.65 -6.63 -9.45
C VAL A 155 12.61 -7.79 -8.45
N LYS A 156 13.42 -7.73 -7.39
CA LYS A 156 13.38 -8.71 -6.29
C LYS A 156 12.54 -8.16 -5.13
N ALA A 157 11.66 -9.02 -4.59
CA ALA A 157 10.79 -8.72 -3.46
C ALA A 157 11.57 -8.45 -2.17
#